data_AF-A0A2H0RF65-F1
#
_entry.id   AF-A0A2H0RF65-F1
#
_cell.length_a   1.000
_cell.length_b   1.000
_cell.length_c   1.000
_cell.angle_alpha   90.00
_cell.angle_beta   90.00
_cell.angle_gamma   90.00
#
_symmetry.space_group_name_H-M   'P 1'
#
loop_
_entity.id
_entity.type
_entity.pdbx_description
1 polymer ?
#
loop_
_entity_poly.entity_id
_entity_poly.type
_entity_poly.pdbx_seq_one_letter_code
_entity_poly.pdbx_strand_id
1 'polypeptide(L)'
;MTRNHYILGVIILAIIVGAYFYGSDRALAPTGDESNELDSFLLDAGPDTVNGVDLIDSEGNTTSIDAELIPATRDGDETASKNIPVPDLSRRINFSTASDSTKANIEKLSAELKTDSLNMSKWFGLAQFRKSIEDYEGAILIWEYTAKLVPVDPVSLLNVGNVRHFYLKQYPESENAFRRVIANTAPNPVSEAYLGLHELYRYSYKEKAALADDVLIEGLVLEPENLYLMVTLAAYYRDEGEKTNARTYYEKALTIAKRDGDTKLQASLEKDLSTL
;
A
#
# COMPACT_ATOMS: atom_id res chain seq x y z
N MET A 1 19.72 20.39 20.91
CA MET A 1 20.38 20.29 19.59
C MET A 1 19.65 19.24 18.72
N THR A 2 18.32 19.34 18.57
CA THR A 2 17.49 18.12 18.39
C THR A 2 16.32 18.23 17.39
N ARG A 3 16.07 19.36 16.73
CA ARG A 3 14.93 19.48 15.79
C ARG A 3 15.28 19.31 14.31
N ASN A 4 16.55 19.51 13.95
CA ASN A 4 16.97 19.49 12.54
C ASN A 4 17.36 18.09 12.02
N HIS A 5 17.67 17.13 12.89
CA HIS A 5 18.05 15.77 12.47
C HIS A 5 16.83 14.89 12.12
N TYR A 6 15.67 15.13 12.77
CA TYR A 6 14.41 14.43 12.45
C TYR A 6 13.89 14.77 11.05
N ILE A 7 14.03 16.02 10.61
CA ILE A 7 13.59 16.46 9.28
C ILE A 7 14.49 15.87 8.19
N LEU A 8 15.79 15.70 8.45
CA LEU A 8 16.70 15.05 7.49
C LEU A 8 16.43 13.54 7.32
N GLY A 9 16.07 12.81 8.39
CA GLY A 9 15.76 11.39 8.29
C GLY A 9 14.54 11.07 7.42
N VAL A 10 13.46 11.86 7.58
CA VAL A 10 12.22 11.71 6.78
C VAL A 10 12.43 12.12 5.32
N ILE A 11 13.26 13.15 5.06
CA ILE A 11 13.58 13.58 3.69
C ILE A 11 14.47 12.57 2.96
N ILE A 12 15.42 11.93 3.65
CA ILE A 12 16.31 10.92 3.03
C ILE A 12 15.52 9.66 2.66
N LEU A 13 14.58 9.22 3.50
CA LEU A 13 13.71 8.07 3.19
C LEU A 13 12.78 8.38 2.01
N ALA A 14 12.18 9.58 1.97
CA ALA A 14 11.34 10.03 0.86
C ALA A 14 12.11 10.16 -0.48
N ILE A 15 13.39 10.52 -0.43
CA ILE A 15 14.26 10.58 -1.63
C ILE A 15 14.62 9.18 -2.13
N ILE A 16 14.84 8.21 -1.24
CA ILE A 16 15.11 6.81 -1.63
C ILE A 16 13.87 6.16 -2.24
N VAL A 17 12.69 6.40 -1.67
CA VAL A 17 11.40 5.95 -2.23
C VAL A 17 11.13 6.63 -3.57
N GLY A 18 11.30 7.95 -3.66
CA GLY A 18 11.09 8.70 -4.91
C GLY A 18 12.06 8.34 -6.03
N ALA A 19 13.31 7.97 -5.71
CA ALA A 19 14.30 7.55 -6.70
C ALA A 19 14.06 6.11 -7.22
N TYR A 20 13.44 5.24 -6.41
CA TYR A 20 13.08 3.88 -6.83
C TYR A 20 11.94 3.89 -7.86
N PHE A 21 10.91 4.73 -7.65
CA PHE A 21 9.79 4.89 -8.61
C PHE A 21 10.20 5.51 -9.95
N TYR A 22 11.34 6.21 -10.05
CA TYR A 22 11.84 6.75 -11.32
C TYR A 22 12.70 5.73 -12.11
N GLY A 23 13.08 4.61 -11.48
CA GLY A 23 13.98 3.60 -12.07
C GLY A 23 13.30 2.32 -12.57
N SER A 24 12.01 2.12 -12.27
CA SER A 24 11.30 0.85 -12.50
C SER A 24 10.60 0.72 -13.87
N ASP A 25 10.83 1.64 -14.82
CA ASP A 25 10.38 1.50 -16.22
C ASP A 25 11.18 0.44 -17.03
N ARG A 26 11.86 -0.49 -16.36
CA ARG A 26 12.41 -1.68 -17.02
C ARG A 26 11.38 -2.78 -16.97
N ALA A 27 10.60 -2.86 -18.04
CA ALA A 27 9.81 -4.03 -18.39
C ALA A 27 10.65 -5.31 -18.21
N LEU A 28 10.31 -6.11 -17.19
CA LEU A 28 10.79 -7.48 -17.09
C LEU A 28 10.07 -8.30 -18.16
N ALA A 29 10.82 -8.81 -19.12
CA ALA A 29 10.32 -9.77 -20.09
C ALA A 29 9.92 -11.07 -19.37
N PRO A 30 8.86 -11.78 -19.80
CA PRO A 30 8.39 -12.97 -19.12
C PRO A 30 9.37 -14.12 -19.40
N THR A 31 10.07 -14.59 -18.38
CA THR A 31 10.81 -15.85 -18.45
C THR A 31 9.99 -16.95 -17.81
N GLY A 32 9.39 -17.78 -18.67
CA GLY A 32 9.29 -19.24 -18.54
C GLY A 32 8.72 -19.85 -17.25
N ASP A 33 7.45 -20.26 -17.35
CA ASP A 33 6.87 -21.50 -16.77
C ASP A 33 7.16 -21.81 -15.29
N GLU A 34 6.43 -21.14 -14.39
CA GLU A 34 6.20 -21.56 -13.00
C GLU A 34 4.71 -21.91 -12.78
N SER A 35 4.11 -22.64 -13.71
CA SER A 35 2.67 -22.96 -13.65
C SER A 35 2.31 -24.14 -12.71
N ASN A 36 3.19 -24.60 -11.82
CA ASN A 36 2.96 -25.86 -11.08
C ASN A 36 3.49 -25.93 -9.63
N GLU A 37 3.44 -24.85 -8.83
CA GLU A 37 3.57 -24.95 -7.35
C GLU A 37 2.62 -24.01 -6.56
N LEU A 38 1.43 -23.70 -7.10
CA LEU A 38 0.42 -22.86 -6.42
C LEU A 38 -0.63 -23.66 -5.62
N ASP A 39 -0.46 -24.97 -5.48
CA ASP A 39 -1.37 -25.83 -4.70
C ASP A 39 -0.86 -25.98 -3.25
N SER A 40 -1.28 -25.08 -2.35
CA SER A 40 -1.70 -25.41 -0.96
C SER A 40 -1.82 -24.24 0.04
N PHE A 41 -1.95 -22.98 -0.39
CA PHE A 41 -2.40 -21.92 0.51
C PHE A 41 -3.93 -21.80 0.49
N LEU A 42 -4.59 -22.45 1.45
CA LEU A 42 -6.05 -22.41 1.59
C LEU A 42 -6.48 -21.13 2.32
N LEU A 43 -7.18 -20.23 1.60
CA LEU A 43 -7.99 -19.16 2.20
C LEU A 43 -9.32 -19.78 2.65
N ASP A 44 -9.51 -20.02 3.96
CA ASP A 44 -10.79 -20.49 4.50
C ASP A 44 -11.70 -19.28 4.81
N ALA A 45 -12.29 -18.70 3.77
CA ALA A 45 -13.40 -17.77 3.95
C ALA A 45 -14.68 -18.61 4.14
N GLY A 46 -15.05 -18.88 5.40
CA GLY A 46 -16.31 -19.52 5.72
C GLY A 46 -17.50 -18.72 5.16
N PRO A 47 -18.66 -19.36 4.87
CA PRO A 47 -19.79 -18.73 4.18
C PRO A 47 -20.45 -17.54 4.93
N ASP A 48 -20.03 -17.24 6.16
CA ASP A 48 -20.57 -16.19 7.03
C ASP A 48 -19.54 -15.08 7.40
N THR A 49 -18.28 -15.15 6.96
CA THR A 49 -17.24 -14.17 7.36
C THR A 49 -17.19 -12.98 6.39
N VAL A 50 -18.12 -12.03 6.56
CA VAL A 50 -18.02 -10.71 5.91
C VAL A 50 -16.91 -9.85 6.56
N ASN A 51 -16.50 -10.20 7.78
CA ASN A 51 -15.45 -9.51 8.55
C ASN A 51 -14.41 -10.54 9.00
N GLY A 52 -13.17 -10.43 8.50
CA GLY A 52 -12.06 -11.29 8.92
C GLY A 52 -11.45 -12.10 7.78
N VAL A 53 -10.12 -12.02 7.62
CA VAL A 53 -9.32 -12.86 6.71
C VAL A 53 -8.20 -13.53 7.49
N ASP A 54 -8.18 -14.85 7.49
CA ASP A 54 -7.07 -15.63 8.05
C ASP A 54 -6.00 -15.85 6.98
N LEU A 55 -4.83 -15.28 7.20
CA LEU A 55 -3.63 -15.52 6.41
C LEU A 55 -2.89 -16.72 6.98
N ILE A 56 -2.42 -17.61 6.11
CA ILE A 56 -1.59 -18.76 6.51
C ILE A 56 -0.21 -18.54 5.90
N ASP A 57 0.85 -18.72 6.70
CA ASP A 57 2.24 -18.63 6.24
C ASP A 57 2.80 -19.97 5.72
N SER A 58 4.01 -19.96 5.17
CA SER A 58 4.66 -21.15 4.61
C SER A 58 4.97 -22.25 5.64
N GLU A 59 4.85 -21.95 6.92
CA GLU A 59 5.01 -22.88 8.04
C GLU A 59 3.66 -23.35 8.60
N GLY A 60 2.55 -22.84 8.09
CA GLY A 60 1.18 -23.17 8.50
C GLY A 60 0.66 -22.36 9.69
N ASN A 61 1.33 -21.27 10.09
CA ASN A 61 0.85 -20.38 11.15
C ASN A 61 -0.23 -19.43 10.61
N THR A 62 -1.25 -19.17 11.42
CA THR A 62 -2.40 -18.32 11.05
C THR A 62 -2.29 -16.92 11.64
N THR A 63 -2.52 -15.90 10.82
CA THR A 63 -2.68 -14.50 11.25
C THR A 63 -4.04 -13.97 10.81
N SER A 64 -4.90 -13.62 11.77
CA SER A 64 -6.23 -13.08 11.51
C SER A 64 -6.20 -11.57 11.28
N ILE A 65 -6.71 -11.12 10.14
CA ILE A 65 -6.87 -9.71 9.79
C ILE A 65 -8.33 -9.32 9.89
N ASP A 66 -8.63 -8.28 10.67
CA ASP A 66 -9.94 -7.63 10.65
C ASP A 66 -10.06 -6.69 9.44
N ALA A 67 -10.47 -7.25 8.30
CA ALA A 67 -10.69 -6.54 7.04
C ALA A 67 -11.95 -7.06 6.34
N GLU A 68 -12.63 -6.15 5.65
CA GLU A 68 -13.73 -6.48 4.74
C GLU A 68 -13.14 -6.82 3.35
N LEU A 69 -13.37 -8.04 2.86
CA LEU A 69 -13.01 -8.38 1.48
C LEU A 69 -13.88 -7.58 0.50
N ILE A 70 -13.27 -7.05 -0.55
CA ILE A 70 -14.04 -6.61 -1.71
C ILE A 70 -14.26 -7.86 -2.58
N PRO A 71 -15.49 -8.38 -2.69
CA PRO A 71 -15.73 -9.58 -3.50
C PRO A 71 -15.25 -9.32 -4.92
N ALA A 72 -14.38 -10.20 -5.42
CA ALA A 72 -13.90 -10.14 -6.79
C ALA A 72 -15.10 -10.15 -7.73
N THR A 73 -15.35 -9.05 -8.46
CA THR A 73 -16.01 -9.19 -9.74
C THR A 73 -15.01 -9.96 -10.59
N ARG A 74 -15.24 -11.27 -10.72
CA ARG A 74 -14.38 -12.19 -11.47
C ARG A 74 -13.98 -11.52 -12.79
N ASP A 75 -12.68 -11.43 -13.07
CA ASP A 75 -12.20 -10.92 -14.35
C ASP A 75 -12.96 -11.63 -15.48
N GLY A 76 -13.69 -10.83 -16.28
CA GLY A 76 -14.51 -11.33 -17.38
C GLY A 76 -16.01 -11.47 -17.12
N ASP A 77 -16.51 -11.26 -15.90
CA ASP A 77 -17.96 -11.08 -15.69
C ASP A 77 -18.37 -9.63 -15.96
N GLU A 78 -18.52 -9.30 -17.24
CA GLU A 78 -19.08 -8.01 -17.68
C GLU A 78 -20.44 -7.69 -17.05
N THR A 79 -21.18 -8.68 -16.53
CA THR A 79 -22.49 -8.45 -15.92
C THR A 79 -22.38 -8.00 -14.48
N ALA A 80 -21.37 -8.48 -13.73
CA ALA A 80 -21.06 -8.02 -12.38
C ALA A 80 -20.51 -6.58 -12.38
N SER A 81 -19.64 -6.25 -13.34
CA SER A 81 -19.09 -4.88 -13.45
C SER A 81 -20.14 -3.82 -13.83
N LYS A 82 -21.17 -4.20 -14.60
CA LYS A 82 -22.30 -3.32 -14.98
C LYS A 82 -23.19 -2.91 -13.80
N ASN A 83 -23.15 -3.63 -12.68
CA ASN A 83 -24.00 -3.35 -11.52
C ASN A 83 -23.31 -2.52 -10.43
N ILE A 84 -22.02 -2.19 -10.58
CA ILE A 84 -21.32 -1.30 -9.64
C ILE A 84 -21.77 0.15 -9.93
N PRO A 85 -22.36 0.86 -8.96
CA PRO A 85 -22.81 2.24 -9.17
C PRO A 85 -21.65 3.16 -9.56
N VAL A 86 -21.76 3.77 -10.75
CA VAL A 86 -20.77 4.72 -11.26
C VAL A 86 -20.82 6.01 -10.41
N PRO A 87 -19.67 6.56 -9.98
CA PRO A 87 -19.61 7.83 -9.26
C PRO A 87 -20.31 8.96 -10.02
N ASP A 88 -20.95 9.89 -9.31
CA ASP A 88 -21.57 11.07 -9.91
C ASP A 88 -20.53 11.97 -10.59
N LEU A 89 -20.42 11.84 -11.91
CA LEU A 89 -19.55 12.64 -12.78
C LEU A 89 -20.03 14.09 -12.94
N SER A 90 -21.20 14.44 -12.42
CA SER A 90 -21.73 15.80 -12.36
C SER A 90 -21.64 16.42 -10.96
N ARG A 91 -21.03 15.72 -9.98
CA ARG A 91 -20.74 16.26 -8.64
C ARG A 91 -20.08 17.63 -8.76
N ARG A 92 -20.54 18.60 -7.96
CA ARG A 92 -19.94 19.94 -7.90
C ARG A 92 -18.48 19.85 -7.44
N ILE A 93 -17.58 20.46 -8.20
CA ILE A 93 -16.14 20.51 -7.92
C ILE A 93 -15.75 21.95 -7.57
N ASN A 94 -14.94 22.12 -6.52
CA ASN A 94 -14.32 23.40 -6.21
C ASN A 94 -12.99 23.54 -6.97
N PHE A 95 -12.93 24.47 -7.92
CA PHE A 95 -11.74 24.73 -8.74
C PHE A 95 -10.86 25.87 -8.20
N SER A 96 -11.02 26.28 -6.94
CA SER A 96 -10.29 27.44 -6.38
C SER A 96 -8.76 27.32 -6.47
N THR A 97 -8.23 26.11 -6.47
CA THR A 97 -6.79 25.79 -6.56
C THR A 97 -6.37 25.29 -7.95
N ALA A 98 -7.31 25.19 -8.89
CA ALA A 98 -7.08 24.55 -10.19
C ALA A 98 -6.53 25.54 -11.23
N SER A 99 -5.57 25.09 -12.03
CA SER A 99 -5.23 25.77 -13.29
C SER A 99 -6.33 25.55 -14.34
N ASP A 100 -6.38 26.42 -15.36
CA ASP A 100 -7.29 26.25 -16.51
C ASP A 100 -7.10 24.89 -17.19
N SER A 101 -5.85 24.42 -17.31
CA SER A 101 -5.54 23.10 -17.88
C SER A 101 -6.07 21.96 -17.00
N THR A 102 -5.96 22.05 -15.68
CA THR A 102 -6.47 21.04 -14.75
C THR A 102 -7.99 20.97 -14.81
N LYS A 103 -8.64 22.13 -14.82
CA LYS A 103 -10.09 22.22 -14.99
C LYS A 103 -10.54 21.58 -16.31
N ALA A 104 -9.90 21.94 -17.43
CA ALA A 104 -10.22 21.38 -18.74
C ALA A 104 -10.02 19.85 -18.80
N ASN A 105 -8.97 19.33 -18.15
CA ASN A 105 -8.74 17.88 -18.07
C ASN A 105 -9.82 17.17 -17.24
N ILE A 106 -10.23 17.73 -16.10
CA ILE A 106 -11.31 17.19 -15.28
C ILE A 106 -12.63 17.16 -16.06
N GLU A 107 -12.98 18.24 -16.73
CA GLU A 107 -14.20 18.33 -17.55
C GLU A 107 -14.18 17.33 -18.70
N LYS A 108 -13.05 17.24 -19.42
CA LYS A 108 -12.85 16.28 -20.51
C LYS A 108 -13.00 14.83 -20.05
N LEU A 109 -12.26 14.43 -19.01
CA LEU A 109 -12.32 13.06 -18.49
C LEU A 109 -13.71 12.73 -17.95
N SER A 110 -14.37 13.66 -17.27
CA SER A 110 -15.74 13.48 -16.79
C SER A 110 -16.74 13.29 -17.93
N ALA A 111 -16.56 13.98 -19.06
CA ALA A 111 -17.40 13.80 -20.24
C ALA A 111 -17.15 12.46 -20.93
N GLU A 112 -15.89 12.06 -21.09
CA GLU A 112 -15.53 10.78 -21.71
C GLU A 112 -16.01 9.58 -20.88
N LEU A 113 -15.88 9.64 -19.57
CA LEU A 113 -16.31 8.57 -18.65
C LEU A 113 -17.84 8.41 -18.56
N LYS A 114 -18.62 9.42 -18.96
CA LYS A 114 -20.07 9.28 -19.15
C LYS A 114 -20.43 8.37 -20.33
N THR A 115 -19.52 8.26 -21.31
CA THR A 115 -19.71 7.43 -22.51
C THR A 115 -18.99 6.09 -22.42
N ASP A 116 -17.90 6.02 -21.66
CA ASP A 116 -17.05 4.84 -21.49
C ASP A 116 -16.61 4.71 -20.02
N SER A 117 -17.50 4.17 -19.19
CA SER A 117 -17.30 4.06 -17.74
C SER A 117 -16.40 2.90 -17.33
N LEU A 118 -15.94 2.07 -18.27
CA LEU A 118 -15.04 0.94 -18.02
C LEU A 118 -13.57 1.29 -18.25
N ASN A 119 -13.28 2.52 -18.68
CA ASN A 119 -11.91 2.97 -18.95
C ASN A 119 -11.15 3.31 -17.66
N MET A 120 -10.48 2.32 -17.08
CA MET A 120 -9.75 2.44 -15.82
C MET A 120 -8.70 3.55 -15.85
N SER A 121 -7.92 3.67 -16.93
CA SER A 121 -6.89 4.71 -17.06
C SER A 121 -7.48 6.12 -16.97
N LYS A 122 -8.68 6.35 -17.51
CA LYS A 122 -9.37 7.64 -17.40
C LYS A 122 -9.89 7.92 -15.99
N TRP A 123 -10.39 6.89 -15.30
CA TRP A 123 -10.77 7.03 -13.89
C TRP A 123 -9.57 7.39 -13.01
N PHE A 124 -8.44 6.70 -13.16
CA PHE A 124 -7.20 7.04 -12.45
C PHE A 124 -6.74 8.47 -12.75
N GLY A 125 -6.76 8.88 -14.01
CA GLY A 125 -6.45 10.26 -14.40
C GLY A 125 -7.37 11.28 -13.74
N LEU A 126 -8.68 11.03 -13.71
CA LEU A 126 -9.67 11.91 -13.10
C LEU A 126 -9.45 12.01 -11.58
N ALA A 127 -9.21 10.89 -10.90
CA ALA A 127 -8.93 10.85 -9.47
C ALA A 127 -7.66 11.63 -9.13
N GLN A 128 -6.59 11.48 -9.93
CA GLN A 128 -5.34 12.20 -9.73
C GLN A 128 -5.54 13.71 -9.89
N PHE A 129 -6.28 14.17 -10.90
CA PHE A 129 -6.59 15.60 -11.02
C PHE A 129 -7.46 16.11 -9.87
N ARG A 130 -8.48 15.35 -9.44
CA ARG A 130 -9.30 15.71 -8.28
C ARG A 130 -8.48 15.82 -6.99
N LYS A 131 -7.59 14.87 -6.71
CA LYS A 131 -6.64 14.95 -5.60
C LYS A 131 -5.75 16.19 -5.69
N SER A 132 -5.27 16.53 -6.89
CA SER A 132 -4.36 17.68 -7.09
C SER A 132 -5.00 19.04 -6.78
N ILE A 133 -6.33 19.13 -6.84
CA ILE A 133 -7.11 20.32 -6.49
C ILE A 133 -7.77 20.21 -5.11
N GLU A 134 -7.32 19.24 -4.30
CA GLU A 134 -7.82 18.97 -2.94
C GLU A 134 -9.29 18.50 -2.87
N ASP A 135 -9.88 18.05 -3.99
CA ASP A 135 -11.15 17.31 -4.00
C ASP A 135 -10.90 15.84 -3.59
N TYR A 136 -10.40 15.66 -2.36
CA TYR A 136 -10.01 14.36 -1.81
C TYR A 136 -11.20 13.39 -1.76
N GLU A 137 -12.36 13.84 -1.32
CA GLU A 137 -13.59 13.03 -1.30
C GLU A 137 -13.98 12.61 -2.73
N GLY A 138 -13.87 13.52 -3.70
CA GLY A 138 -14.14 13.21 -5.10
C GLY A 138 -13.13 12.24 -5.72
N ALA A 139 -11.88 12.22 -5.24
CA ALA A 139 -10.87 11.24 -5.65
C ALA A 139 -11.09 9.88 -4.97
N ILE A 140 -11.40 9.85 -3.67
CA ILE A 140 -11.73 8.63 -2.91
C ILE A 140 -12.92 7.92 -3.54
N LEU A 141 -14.00 8.64 -3.91
CA LEU A 141 -15.15 8.04 -4.59
C LEU A 141 -14.77 7.30 -5.88
N ILE A 142 -13.80 7.83 -6.62
CA ILE A 142 -13.32 7.20 -7.85
C ILE A 142 -12.45 5.99 -7.51
N TRP A 143 -11.51 6.09 -6.58
CA TRP A 143 -10.66 4.96 -6.22
C TRP A 143 -11.45 3.80 -5.58
N GLU A 144 -12.47 4.10 -4.78
CA GLU A 144 -13.37 3.07 -4.25
C GLU A 144 -14.19 2.40 -5.36
N TYR A 145 -14.55 3.12 -6.41
CA TYR A 145 -15.18 2.52 -7.59
C TYR A 145 -14.19 1.65 -8.37
N THR A 146 -12.97 2.12 -8.62
CA THR A 146 -11.96 1.34 -9.36
C THR A 146 -11.49 0.12 -8.57
N ALA A 147 -11.42 0.20 -7.24
CA ALA A 147 -11.13 -0.94 -6.37
C ALA A 147 -12.24 -1.99 -6.39
N LYS A 148 -13.49 -1.64 -6.71
CA LYS A 148 -14.57 -2.63 -6.90
C LYS A 148 -14.50 -3.31 -8.26
N LEU A 149 -13.99 -2.62 -9.27
CA LEU A 149 -13.81 -3.17 -10.62
C LEU A 149 -12.60 -4.11 -10.71
N VAL A 150 -11.51 -3.77 -10.00
CA VAL A 150 -10.29 -4.57 -9.96
C VAL A 150 -9.83 -4.73 -8.51
N PRO A 151 -10.49 -5.59 -7.71
CA PRO A 151 -10.21 -5.72 -6.27
C PRO A 151 -8.80 -6.12 -5.90
N VAL A 152 -8.13 -6.89 -6.75
CA VAL A 152 -6.76 -7.36 -6.57
C VAL A 152 -5.70 -6.32 -6.95
N ASP A 153 -6.08 -5.22 -7.61
CA ASP A 153 -5.16 -4.11 -7.88
C ASP A 153 -5.05 -3.23 -6.63
N PRO A 154 -3.87 -3.20 -5.97
CA PRO A 154 -3.69 -2.50 -4.71
C PRO A 154 -3.73 -0.98 -4.86
N VAL A 155 -3.47 -0.46 -6.07
CA VAL A 155 -3.15 0.97 -6.28
C VAL A 155 -4.31 1.87 -5.85
N SER A 156 -5.55 1.47 -6.11
CA SER A 156 -6.72 2.26 -5.74
C SER A 156 -6.86 2.38 -4.22
N LEU A 157 -6.78 1.27 -3.49
CA LEU A 157 -6.95 1.25 -2.04
C LEU A 157 -5.75 1.84 -1.29
N LEU A 158 -4.52 1.67 -1.82
CA LEU A 158 -3.34 2.37 -1.31
C LEU A 158 -3.51 3.90 -1.41
N ASN A 159 -4.06 4.40 -2.52
CA ASN A 159 -4.35 5.82 -2.67
C ASN A 159 -5.45 6.30 -1.71
N VAL A 160 -6.48 5.50 -1.46
CA VAL A 160 -7.52 5.81 -0.44
C VAL A 160 -6.89 5.91 0.95
N GLY A 161 -6.09 4.92 1.35
CA GLY A 161 -5.37 4.92 2.62
C GLY A 161 -4.49 6.15 2.78
N ASN A 162 -3.64 6.43 1.79
CA ASN A 162 -2.75 7.58 1.81
C ASN A 162 -3.50 8.92 1.88
N VAL A 163 -4.62 9.08 1.15
CA VAL A 163 -5.39 10.33 1.21
C VAL A 163 -6.05 10.51 2.58
N ARG A 164 -6.60 9.43 3.14
CA ARG A 164 -7.22 9.44 4.47
C ARG A 164 -6.20 9.70 5.58
N HIS A 165 -5.01 9.12 5.49
CA HIS A 165 -3.90 9.33 6.42
C HIS A 165 -3.34 10.75 6.35
N PHE A 166 -2.84 11.16 5.18
CA PHE A 166 -2.01 12.36 5.09
C PHE A 166 -2.81 13.65 4.95
N TYR A 167 -3.99 13.61 4.33
CA TYR A 167 -4.74 14.82 3.99
C TYR A 167 -6.00 14.98 4.85
N LEU A 168 -6.83 13.93 4.97
CA LEU A 168 -8.11 14.03 5.70
C LEU A 168 -7.99 13.74 7.20
N LYS A 169 -6.90 13.09 7.64
CA LYS A 169 -6.67 12.65 9.02
C LYS A 169 -7.76 11.71 9.55
N GLN A 170 -8.34 10.92 8.65
CA GLN A 170 -9.34 9.88 8.91
C GLN A 170 -8.60 8.55 9.17
N TYR A 171 -8.01 8.42 10.36
CA TYR A 171 -7.10 7.31 10.66
C TYR A 171 -7.77 5.92 10.69
N PRO A 172 -8.93 5.72 11.33
CA PRO A 172 -9.63 4.44 11.26
C PRO A 172 -9.94 4.01 9.82
N GLU A 173 -10.35 4.97 8.99
CA GLU A 173 -10.72 4.72 7.61
C GLU A 173 -9.50 4.53 6.69
N SER A 174 -8.35 5.11 7.05
CA SER A 174 -7.07 4.84 6.40
C SER A 174 -6.59 3.43 6.70
N GLU A 175 -6.67 3.01 7.96
CA GLU A 175 -6.31 1.65 8.37
C GLU A 175 -7.15 0.63 7.60
N ASN A 176 -8.47 0.83 7.56
CA ASN A 176 -9.37 -0.05 6.82
C ASN A 176 -8.97 -0.17 5.35
N ALA A 177 -8.58 0.93 4.69
CA ALA A 177 -8.14 0.88 3.29
C ALA A 177 -6.86 0.05 3.10
N PHE A 178 -5.84 0.20 3.96
CA PHE A 178 -4.63 -0.62 3.89
C PHE A 178 -4.90 -2.10 4.24
N ARG A 179 -5.75 -2.36 5.24
CA ARG A 179 -6.18 -3.71 5.61
C ARG A 179 -6.93 -4.41 4.45
N ARG A 180 -7.74 -3.67 3.69
CA ARG A 180 -8.40 -4.17 2.47
C ARG A 180 -7.41 -4.50 1.35
N VAL A 181 -6.30 -3.77 1.22
CA VAL A 181 -5.22 -4.15 0.28
C VAL A 181 -4.69 -5.53 0.65
N ILE A 182 -4.29 -5.72 1.91
CA ILE A 182 -3.71 -6.99 2.38
C ILE A 182 -4.69 -8.15 2.16
N ALA A 183 -5.96 -7.95 2.53
CA ALA A 183 -7.00 -8.96 2.36
C ALA A 183 -7.24 -9.33 0.89
N ASN A 184 -7.31 -8.35 -0.01
CA ASN A 184 -7.64 -8.60 -1.42
C ASN A 184 -6.47 -9.15 -2.24
N THR A 185 -5.23 -8.91 -1.81
CA THR A 185 -4.04 -9.41 -2.54
C THR A 185 -3.47 -10.69 -1.92
N ALA A 186 -4.02 -11.18 -0.82
CA ALA A 186 -3.63 -12.46 -0.23
C ALA A 186 -3.74 -13.62 -1.25
N PRO A 187 -2.80 -14.59 -1.24
CA PRO A 187 -1.67 -14.74 -0.31
C PRO A 187 -0.41 -13.96 -0.69
N ASN A 188 -0.45 -13.08 -1.69
CA ASN A 188 0.68 -12.27 -2.16
C ASN A 188 0.50 -10.81 -1.70
N PRO A 189 0.70 -10.51 -0.40
CA PRO A 189 0.40 -9.20 0.12
C PRO A 189 1.36 -8.15 -0.44
N VAL A 190 0.88 -6.92 -0.53
CA VAL A 190 1.65 -5.80 -1.06
C VAL A 190 2.31 -5.07 0.10
N SER A 191 3.65 -5.06 0.14
CA SER A 191 4.44 -4.55 1.27
C SER A 191 4.13 -3.09 1.62
N GLU A 192 3.74 -2.28 0.63
CA GLU A 192 3.31 -0.90 0.78
C GLU A 192 2.13 -0.74 1.73
N ALA A 193 1.24 -1.73 1.85
CA ALA A 193 0.12 -1.67 2.78
C ALA A 193 0.58 -1.81 4.24
N TYR A 194 1.52 -2.72 4.52
CA TYR A 194 2.12 -2.87 5.85
C TYR A 194 2.94 -1.64 6.25
N LEU A 195 3.67 -1.06 5.29
CA LEU A 195 4.41 0.19 5.50
C LEU A 195 3.47 1.36 5.77
N GLY A 196 2.38 1.48 5.02
CA GLY A 196 1.33 2.48 5.25
C GLY A 196 0.71 2.35 6.65
N LEU A 197 0.41 1.12 7.09
CA LEU A 197 -0.07 0.85 8.45
C LEU A 197 0.97 1.22 9.52
N HIS A 198 2.24 0.84 9.32
CA HIS A 198 3.33 1.19 10.23
C HIS A 198 3.44 2.71 10.39
N GLU A 199 3.47 3.45 9.28
CA GLU A 199 3.56 4.91 9.30
C GLU A 199 2.33 5.55 9.94
N LEU A 200 1.14 5.03 9.64
CA LEU A 200 -0.11 5.46 10.25
C LEU A 200 -0.04 5.33 11.77
N TYR A 201 0.28 4.14 12.29
CA TYR A 201 0.31 3.86 13.73
C TYR A 201 1.43 4.60 14.44
N ARG A 202 2.65 4.58 13.89
CA ARG A 202 3.80 5.23 14.49
C ARG A 202 3.60 6.74 14.59
N TYR A 203 3.17 7.39 13.52
CA TYR A 203 3.20 8.84 13.44
C TYR A 203 1.88 9.52 13.75
N SER A 204 0.74 8.91 13.41
CA SER A 204 -0.55 9.63 13.33
C SER A 204 -1.66 9.06 14.21
N TYR A 205 -1.85 7.74 14.23
CA TYR A 205 -2.95 7.08 14.90
C TYR A 205 -2.54 6.62 16.31
N LYS A 206 -2.57 7.55 17.26
CA LYS A 206 -1.97 7.38 18.61
C LYS A 206 -2.58 6.26 19.42
N GLU A 207 -3.87 6.00 19.23
CA GLU A 207 -4.60 4.90 19.85
C GLU A 207 -4.03 3.53 19.49
N LYS A 208 -3.35 3.42 18.35
CA LYS A 208 -2.74 2.17 17.83
C LYS A 208 -1.22 2.23 17.71
N ALA A 209 -0.57 3.22 18.33
CA ALA A 209 0.88 3.39 18.23
C ALA A 209 1.69 2.15 18.68
N ALA A 210 1.15 1.37 19.62
CA ALA A 210 1.77 0.13 20.10
C ALA A 210 1.73 -1.03 19.10
N LEU A 211 1.03 -0.88 17.96
CA LEU A 211 0.93 -1.90 16.91
C LEU A 211 1.86 -1.61 15.72
N ALA A 212 2.74 -0.62 15.84
CA ALA A 212 3.55 -0.13 14.72
C ALA A 212 4.56 -1.17 14.24
N ASP A 213 5.19 -1.94 15.14
CA ASP A 213 6.01 -3.10 14.81
C ASP A 213 5.18 -4.32 14.39
N ASP A 214 4.08 -4.59 15.08
CA ASP A 214 3.21 -5.75 14.83
C ASP A 214 2.84 -5.90 13.35
N VAL A 215 2.46 -4.80 12.68
CA VAL A 215 2.09 -4.84 11.25
C VAL A 215 3.26 -5.12 10.30
N LEU A 216 4.48 -4.73 10.67
CA LEU A 216 5.66 -5.09 9.89
C LEU A 216 6.03 -6.56 10.10
N ILE A 217 5.84 -7.08 11.33
CA ILE A 217 6.02 -8.49 11.65
C ILE A 217 5.00 -9.33 10.88
N GLU A 218 3.74 -8.92 10.84
CA GLU A 218 2.68 -9.54 10.05
C GLU A 218 3.08 -9.65 8.56
N GLY A 219 3.60 -8.57 7.97
CA GLY A 219 4.08 -8.63 6.58
C GLY A 219 5.28 -9.55 6.39
N LEU A 220 6.21 -9.60 7.35
CA LEU A 220 7.38 -10.49 7.32
C LEU A 220 7.03 -11.97 7.52
N VAL A 221 5.86 -12.29 8.05
CA VAL A 221 5.37 -13.67 8.11
C VAL A 221 5.07 -14.18 6.69
N LEU A 222 4.48 -13.35 5.83
CA LEU A 222 4.17 -13.70 4.44
C LEU A 222 5.31 -13.43 3.45
N GLU A 223 6.13 -12.42 3.72
CA GLU A 223 7.31 -12.09 2.92
C GLU A 223 8.59 -12.13 3.78
N PRO A 224 9.08 -13.31 4.21
CA PRO A 224 10.18 -13.43 5.17
C PRO A 224 11.53 -12.90 4.70
N GLU A 225 11.67 -12.59 3.42
CA GLU A 225 12.88 -12.00 2.84
C GLU A 225 12.70 -10.54 2.41
N ASN A 226 11.57 -9.90 2.77
CA ASN A 226 11.32 -8.52 2.40
C ASN A 226 12.28 -7.55 3.11
N LEU A 227 13.33 -7.15 2.41
CA LEU A 227 14.35 -6.21 2.89
C LEU A 227 13.74 -4.90 3.38
N TYR A 228 12.68 -4.42 2.75
CA TYR A 228 12.08 -3.13 3.08
C TYR A 228 11.37 -3.19 4.43
N LEU A 229 10.58 -4.24 4.67
CA LEU A 229 9.94 -4.47 5.97
C LEU A 229 10.98 -4.72 7.07
N MET A 230 12.01 -5.53 6.80
CA MET A 230 13.09 -5.80 7.78
C MET A 230 13.83 -4.53 8.20
N VAL A 231 14.26 -3.71 7.24
CA VAL A 231 15.03 -2.49 7.51
C VAL A 231 14.17 -1.46 8.22
N THR A 232 12.89 -1.35 7.85
CA THR A 232 11.95 -0.44 8.53
C THR A 232 11.73 -0.87 9.98
N LEU A 233 11.52 -2.17 10.22
CA LEU A 233 11.33 -2.70 11.58
C LEU A 233 12.59 -2.55 12.43
N ALA A 234 13.77 -2.81 11.86
CA ALA A 234 15.05 -2.61 12.54
C ALA A 234 15.27 -1.14 12.93
N ALA A 235 14.99 -0.22 12.00
CA ALA A 235 15.08 1.22 12.24
C ALA A 235 14.09 1.68 13.31
N TYR A 236 12.87 1.13 13.31
CA TYR A 236 11.87 1.40 14.35
C TYR A 236 12.40 0.97 15.73
N TYR A 237 12.85 -0.28 15.87
CA TYR A 237 13.41 -0.75 17.14
C TYR A 237 14.62 0.05 17.61
N ARG A 238 15.51 0.46 16.69
CA ARG A 238 16.63 1.34 17.03
C ARG A 238 16.12 2.65 17.63
N ASP A 239 15.14 3.28 16.99
CA ASP A 239 14.61 4.57 17.39
C ASP A 239 13.86 4.51 18.74
N GLU A 240 13.23 3.37 19.05
CA GLU A 240 12.63 3.09 20.37
C GLU A 240 13.67 2.66 21.44
N GLY A 241 14.93 2.46 21.06
CA GLY A 241 16.00 2.03 21.96
C GLY A 241 16.12 0.52 22.16
N GLU A 242 15.31 -0.28 21.47
CA GLU A 242 15.30 -1.74 21.46
C GLU A 242 16.43 -2.32 20.60
N LYS A 243 17.67 -2.07 21.04
CA LYS A 243 18.90 -2.40 20.29
C LYS A 243 19.04 -3.88 19.93
N THR A 244 18.56 -4.78 20.78
CA THR A 244 18.62 -6.23 20.54
C THR A 244 17.79 -6.60 19.30
N ASN A 245 16.53 -6.17 19.25
CA ASN A 245 15.66 -6.44 18.12
C ASN A 245 16.13 -5.71 16.85
N ALA A 246 16.59 -4.46 16.98
CA ALA A 246 17.18 -3.73 15.87
C ALA A 246 18.34 -4.50 15.23
N ARG A 247 19.25 -5.02 16.06
CA ARG A 247 20.38 -5.84 15.61
C ARG A 247 19.91 -7.09 14.86
N THR A 248 18.95 -7.82 15.42
CA THR A 248 18.39 -9.04 14.80
C THR A 248 17.91 -8.79 13.37
N TYR A 249 17.08 -7.76 13.15
CA TYR A 249 16.52 -7.51 11.82
C TYR A 249 17.53 -6.90 10.84
N TYR A 250 18.47 -6.06 11.30
CA TYR A 250 19.57 -5.59 10.45
C TYR A 250 20.52 -6.73 10.03
N GLU A 251 20.80 -7.69 10.91
CA GLU A 251 21.64 -8.86 10.56
C GLU A 251 20.96 -9.79 9.55
N LYS A 252 19.64 -9.99 9.68
CA LYS A 252 18.83 -10.70 8.67
C LYS A 252 18.90 -10.00 7.31
N ALA A 253 18.62 -8.69 7.28
CA ALA A 253 18.70 -7.89 6.06
C ALA A 253 20.13 -7.90 5.44
N LEU A 254 21.17 -7.87 6.28
CA LEU A 254 22.57 -7.91 5.83
C LEU A 254 22.91 -9.26 5.19
N THR A 255 22.34 -10.35 5.69
CA THR A 255 22.53 -11.69 5.13
C THR A 255 21.97 -11.78 3.72
N ILE A 256 20.77 -11.24 3.51
CA ILE A 256 20.12 -11.16 2.18
C ILE A 256 20.93 -10.22 1.27
N ALA A 257 21.31 -9.03 1.73
CA ALA A 257 22.11 -8.09 0.94
C ALA A 257 23.47 -8.67 0.51
N LYS A 258 24.09 -9.53 1.34
CA LYS A 258 25.31 -10.27 1.01
C LYS A 258 25.08 -11.33 -0.05
N ARG A 259 24.02 -12.13 0.10
CA ARG A 259 23.61 -13.14 -0.88
C ARG A 259 23.38 -12.52 -2.26
N ASP A 260 22.71 -11.37 -2.29
CA ASP A 260 22.29 -10.71 -3.53
C ASP A 260 23.40 -9.82 -4.13
N GLY A 261 24.53 -9.67 -3.43
CA GLY A 261 25.65 -8.86 -3.88
C GLY A 261 25.40 -7.34 -3.84
N ASP A 262 24.38 -6.87 -3.12
CA ASP A 262 24.09 -5.45 -2.96
C ASP A 262 25.07 -4.79 -1.98
N THR A 263 26.26 -4.49 -2.49
CA THR A 263 27.35 -3.87 -1.71
C THR A 263 26.96 -2.50 -1.11
N LYS A 264 26.01 -1.77 -1.70
CA LYS A 264 25.57 -0.47 -1.17
C LYS A 264 24.68 -0.68 0.06
N LEU A 265 23.72 -1.59 -0.03
CA LEU A 265 22.86 -1.92 1.09
C LEU A 265 23.67 -2.55 2.23
N GLN A 266 24.61 -3.45 1.92
CA GLN A 266 25.53 -4.03 2.91
C GLN A 266 26.25 -2.94 3.72
N ALA A 267 26.91 -1.99 3.04
CA ALA A 267 27.63 -0.91 3.69
C ALA A 267 26.72 -0.02 4.56
N SER A 268 25.48 0.21 4.12
CA SER A 268 24.48 0.94 4.91
C SER A 268 24.11 0.18 6.20
N LEU A 269 23.81 -1.11 6.08
CA LEU A 269 23.41 -1.96 7.21
C LEU A 269 24.54 -2.15 8.22
N GLU A 270 25.79 -2.33 7.75
CA GLU A 270 26.97 -2.42 8.62
C GLU A 270 27.20 -1.12 9.40
N LYS A 271 26.97 0.03 8.75
CA LYS A 271 27.00 1.33 9.43
C LYS A 271 25.92 1.41 10.50
N ASP A 272 24.67 1.07 10.18
CA ASP A 272 23.57 1.09 11.16
C ASP A 272 23.87 0.18 12.36
N LEU A 273 24.35 -1.04 12.12
CA LEU A 273 24.75 -2.00 13.16
C LEU A 273 25.87 -1.51 14.08
N SER A 274 26.81 -0.70 13.56
CA SER A 274 27.89 -0.11 14.35
C SER A 274 27.43 0.99 15.31
N THR A 275 26.22 1.51 15.11
CA THR A 275 25.64 2.61 15.92
C THR A 275 24.68 2.14 17.01
N LEU A 276 24.32 0.85 17.01
CA LEU A 276 23.53 0.21 18.07
C LEU A 276 24.38 0.00 19.33
#